data_AF-A0A928TK63-F1
#
_entry.id   AF-A0A928TK63-F1
#
_cell.length_a   1.000
_cell.length_b   1.000
_cell.length_c   1.000
_cell.angle_alpha   90.00
_cell.angle_beta   90.00
_cell.angle_gamma   90.00
#
_symmetry.space_group_name_H-M   'P 1'
#
loop_
_entity.id
_entity.type
_entity.pdbx_description
1 polymer ?
#
loop_
_entity_poly.entity_id
_entity_poly.type
_entity_poly.pdbx_seq_one_letter_code
_entity_poly.pdbx_strand_id
1 'polypeptide(L)'
;MSERRRNTLEQQSVTRTTRHAGPADGSRFGAGPLGAAAAALVVLALASGPAAALEYPIGKPQIRDGMEVAAVYLQPIAMEPPGMMRDAKASDIHLEADIKATDKNPNGFADGTWIPFLSVSYELRKQGSSEVIKGPMMPMVASDGPHYGDNVKLAGPGRYTLRVTVSPPGSDPHVHFGRHTDKETGVGPWFKPFTLDYEFVYAGVGKKGGY
;
A
#
# COMPACT_ATOMS: atom_id res chain seq x y z
N MET A 1 -41.25 22.36 25.30
CA MET A 1 -40.67 23.42 26.15
C MET A 1 -39.18 23.49 25.88
N SER A 2 -38.72 24.70 25.53
CA SER A 2 -37.34 25.24 25.55
C SER A 2 -36.25 24.68 24.64
N GLU A 3 -36.04 25.41 23.54
CA GLU A 3 -34.75 25.66 22.90
C GLU A 3 -33.67 26.13 23.88
N ARG A 4 -32.41 25.91 23.50
CA ARG A 4 -31.29 26.88 23.36
C ARG A 4 -29.97 26.26 23.80
N ARG A 5 -29.00 26.27 22.88
CA ARG A 5 -27.73 26.99 23.08
C ARG A 5 -27.08 27.27 21.72
N ARG A 6 -26.68 28.53 21.56
CA ARG A 6 -26.22 29.18 20.33
C ARG A 6 -24.70 29.07 20.20
N ASN A 7 -24.27 29.08 18.94
CA ASN A 7 -22.94 29.47 18.47
C ASN A 7 -22.44 30.80 19.06
N THR A 8 -21.14 30.92 19.24
CA THR A 8 -20.42 32.20 19.05
C THR A 8 -18.98 31.92 18.61
N LEU A 9 -18.68 32.16 17.33
CA LEU A 9 -17.35 32.41 16.80
C LEU A 9 -17.28 33.91 16.54
N GLU A 10 -16.40 34.62 17.23
CA GLU A 10 -16.11 36.04 16.96
C GLU A 10 -14.72 36.15 16.33
N GLN A 11 -14.71 36.58 15.06
CA GLN A 11 -13.53 37.05 14.35
C GLN A 11 -13.32 38.53 14.69
N GLN A 12 -12.09 38.93 14.98
CA GLN A 12 -11.70 40.34 15.03
C GLN A 12 -10.69 40.61 13.90
N SER A 13 -11.04 41.57 13.05
CA SER A 13 -10.19 42.24 12.07
C SER A 13 -10.45 43.74 12.20
N VAL A 14 -9.42 44.59 12.05
CA VAL A 14 -9.37 46.08 11.90
C VAL A 14 -8.00 46.53 12.45
N THR A 15 -7.19 47.47 11.94
CA THR A 15 -7.07 48.23 10.69
C THR A 15 -5.65 48.87 10.68
N ARG A 16 -5.16 49.16 9.48
CA ARG A 16 -3.91 49.81 9.05
C ARG A 16 -3.77 51.28 9.52
N THR A 17 -2.54 51.86 9.55
CA THR A 17 -2.12 53.10 8.81
C THR A 17 -1.03 53.99 9.50
N THR A 18 0.18 53.97 8.88
CA THR A 18 1.15 55.05 8.50
C THR A 18 2.06 55.88 9.44
N ARG A 19 3.33 56.00 8.93
CA ARG A 19 4.31 57.14 8.86
C ARG A 19 4.97 57.55 10.20
N HIS A 20 6.24 57.96 10.29
CA HIS A 20 7.05 58.87 9.47
C HIS A 20 8.57 58.67 9.69
N ALA A 21 9.39 59.12 8.72
CA ALA A 21 10.87 59.11 8.72
C ALA A 21 11.52 60.34 9.38
N GLY A 22 12.81 60.23 9.74
CA GLY A 22 13.75 61.32 10.08
C GLY A 22 15.23 60.86 10.01
N PRO A 23 16.22 61.75 9.78
CA PRO A 23 17.38 61.49 8.89
C PRO A 23 18.81 61.58 9.50
N ALA A 24 19.80 61.14 8.68
CA ALA A 24 21.25 61.50 8.58
C ALA A 24 22.14 61.38 9.84
N ASP A 25 23.45 61.13 9.83
CA ASP A 25 24.57 61.44 8.93
C ASP A 25 25.80 60.58 9.38
N GLY A 26 26.84 60.47 8.55
CA GLY A 26 28.20 60.16 9.05
C GLY A 26 29.00 59.10 8.30
N SER A 27 29.35 59.35 7.04
CA SER A 27 30.46 58.67 6.37
C SER A 27 31.81 58.99 7.05
N ARG A 28 32.75 58.02 7.10
CA ARG A 28 34.14 58.14 6.57
C ARG A 28 35.05 56.94 6.89
N PHE A 29 35.58 56.38 5.81
CA PHE A 29 36.91 55.77 5.54
C PHE A 29 37.49 54.60 6.36
N GLY A 30 37.90 53.56 5.61
CA GLY A 30 38.91 52.59 6.04
C GLY A 30 38.95 51.33 5.17
N ALA A 31 39.63 51.38 4.02
CA ALA A 31 39.92 50.21 3.20
C ALA A 31 41.16 49.47 3.72
N GLY A 32 41.09 48.14 3.74
CA GLY A 32 42.23 47.24 3.94
C GLY A 32 41.80 45.79 3.67
N PRO A 33 42.35 45.09 2.66
CA PRO A 33 41.98 43.72 2.36
C PRO A 33 42.89 42.77 3.15
N LEU A 34 42.33 42.04 4.11
CA LEU A 34 42.98 40.88 4.71
C LEU A 34 42.12 39.67 4.42
N GLY A 35 42.71 38.75 3.64
CA GLY A 35 42.06 37.55 3.17
C GLY A 35 41.57 36.66 4.30
N ALA A 36 40.37 36.15 4.11
CA ALA A 36 39.94 34.89 4.69
C ALA A 36 39.18 34.18 3.57
N ALA A 37 39.85 33.26 2.88
CA ALA A 37 39.18 32.28 2.05
C ALA A 37 38.38 31.37 2.99
N ALA A 38 37.13 31.74 3.27
CA ALA A 38 36.18 30.85 3.91
C ALA A 38 35.73 29.84 2.85
N ALA A 39 36.32 28.64 2.89
CA ALA A 39 35.81 27.50 2.15
C ALA A 39 34.40 27.18 2.65
N ALA A 40 33.39 27.63 1.91
CA ALA A 40 32.00 27.23 2.14
C ALA A 40 31.86 25.77 1.69
N LEU A 41 32.07 24.85 2.62
CA LEU A 41 31.71 23.45 2.44
C LEU A 41 30.17 23.36 2.46
N VAL A 42 29.54 23.49 1.30
CA VAL A 42 28.13 23.17 1.12
C VAL A 42 28.02 21.65 1.24
N VAL A 43 27.76 21.16 2.45
CA VAL A 43 27.33 19.79 2.67
C VAL A 43 25.91 19.69 2.12
N LEU A 44 25.78 19.19 0.89
CA LEU A 44 24.50 18.81 0.33
C LEU A 44 24.03 17.57 1.10
N ALA A 45 23.31 17.79 2.19
CA ALA A 45 22.59 16.73 2.88
C ALA A 45 21.53 16.20 1.91
N LEU A 46 21.85 15.12 1.19
CA LEU A 46 20.86 14.34 0.48
C LEU A 46 19.86 13.85 1.52
N ALA A 47 18.68 14.46 1.53
CA ALA A 47 17.58 14.01 2.35
C ALA A 47 17.16 12.62 1.86
N SER A 48 17.68 11.58 2.51
CA SER A 48 17.20 10.22 2.37
C SER A 48 15.79 10.17 2.95
N GLY A 49 14.79 10.47 2.13
CA GLY A 49 13.39 10.23 2.48
C GLY A 49 13.15 8.75 2.78
N PRO A 50 12.12 8.40 3.57
CA PRO A 50 11.79 7.00 3.82
C PRO A 50 11.57 6.27 2.49
N ALA A 51 12.32 5.21 2.26
CA ALA A 51 12.18 4.37 1.08
C ALA A 51 10.94 3.48 1.25
N ALA A 52 9.77 3.96 0.80
CA ALA A 52 8.59 3.12 0.65
C ALA A 52 8.84 2.12 -0.49
N ALA A 53 8.34 0.88 -0.33
CA ALA A 53 8.23 -0.03 -1.45
C ALA A 53 7.28 0.58 -2.48
N LEU A 54 7.67 0.55 -3.76
CA LEU A 54 6.79 1.02 -4.83
C LEU A 54 5.97 -0.16 -5.32
N GLU A 55 4.67 -0.13 -5.01
CA GLU A 55 3.69 -1.07 -5.52
C GLU A 55 3.24 -0.69 -6.93
N TYR A 56 3.07 -1.71 -7.76
CA TYR A 56 2.57 -1.61 -9.12
C TYR A 56 1.21 -2.32 -9.20
N PRO A 57 0.12 -1.59 -9.52
CA PRO A 57 -1.21 -2.20 -9.57
C PRO A 57 -1.34 -3.19 -10.74
N ILE A 58 -2.02 -4.31 -10.48
CA ILE A 58 -2.38 -5.33 -11.47
C ILE A 58 -3.87 -5.18 -11.77
N GLY A 59 -4.19 -4.55 -12.91
CA GLY A 59 -5.56 -4.27 -13.28
C GLY A 59 -6.25 -3.26 -12.35
N LYS A 60 -7.57 -3.40 -12.19
CA LYS A 60 -8.39 -2.62 -11.24
C LYS A 60 -8.87 -3.53 -10.11
N PRO A 61 -9.04 -3.01 -8.88
CA PRO A 61 -9.73 -3.76 -7.83
C PRO A 61 -11.10 -4.26 -8.29
N GLN A 62 -11.47 -5.46 -7.85
CA GLN A 62 -12.74 -6.09 -8.19
C GLN A 62 -13.52 -6.43 -6.93
N ILE A 63 -14.84 -6.24 -6.96
CA ILE A 63 -15.72 -6.53 -5.82
C ILE A 63 -16.46 -7.85 -6.04
N ARG A 64 -16.40 -8.75 -5.06
CA ARG A 64 -17.10 -10.04 -5.06
C ARG A 64 -17.44 -10.46 -3.63
N ASP A 65 -18.65 -10.98 -3.41
CA ASP A 65 -19.09 -11.55 -2.12
C ASP A 65 -18.86 -10.61 -0.91
N GLY A 66 -19.05 -9.29 -1.12
CA GLY A 66 -18.86 -8.28 -0.08
C GLY A 66 -17.38 -8.00 0.26
N MET A 67 -16.47 -8.33 -0.65
CA MET A 67 -15.02 -8.09 -0.52
C MET A 67 -14.52 -7.32 -1.74
N GLU A 68 -13.62 -6.36 -1.53
CA GLU A 68 -12.77 -5.79 -2.57
C GLU A 68 -11.46 -6.60 -2.60
N VAL A 69 -11.09 -7.06 -3.79
CA VAL A 69 -9.83 -7.75 -4.05
C VAL A 69 -9.02 -6.87 -5.00
N ALA A 70 -7.92 -6.32 -4.50
CA ALA A 70 -6.91 -5.66 -5.31
C ALA A 70 -5.69 -6.58 -5.46
N ALA A 71 -4.98 -6.44 -6.57
CA ALA A 71 -3.74 -7.16 -6.81
C ALA A 71 -2.64 -6.16 -7.15
N VAL A 72 -1.48 -6.34 -6.53
CA VAL A 72 -0.29 -5.52 -6.77
C VAL A 72 0.93 -6.41 -6.91
N TYR A 73 2.01 -5.86 -7.48
CA TYR A 73 3.33 -6.45 -7.32
C TYR A 73 4.35 -5.39 -6.91
N LEU A 74 5.44 -5.82 -6.30
CA LEU A 74 6.59 -4.99 -5.95
C LEU A 74 7.88 -5.82 -6.05
N GLN A 75 9.01 -5.24 -5.64
CA GLN A 75 10.25 -6.01 -5.56
C GLN A 75 10.11 -7.22 -4.62
N PRO A 76 10.78 -8.36 -4.90
CA PRO A 76 10.80 -9.50 -3.99
C PRO A 76 11.19 -9.12 -2.56
N ILE A 77 10.53 -9.73 -1.58
CA ILE A 77 10.74 -9.45 -0.16
C ILE A 77 11.39 -10.63 0.55
N ALA A 78 12.16 -10.35 1.60
CA ALA A 78 12.62 -11.37 2.54
C ALA A 78 11.53 -11.57 3.61
N MET A 79 11.29 -12.83 3.99
CA MET A 79 10.26 -13.18 4.96
C MET A 79 10.74 -14.23 5.92
N GLU A 80 10.23 -14.13 7.15
CA GLU A 80 10.39 -15.13 8.18
C GLU A 80 9.04 -15.82 8.47
N PRO A 81 9.07 -17.10 8.88
CA PRO A 81 10.23 -18.00 8.85
C PRO A 81 10.67 -18.33 7.41
N PRO A 82 11.94 -18.76 7.20
CA PRO A 82 12.41 -19.18 5.89
C PRO A 82 11.63 -20.40 5.39
N GLY A 83 11.51 -20.52 4.06
CA GLY A 83 10.82 -21.65 3.42
C GLY A 83 9.30 -21.53 3.30
N MET A 84 8.69 -20.44 3.82
CA MET A 84 7.26 -20.18 3.59
C MET A 84 6.93 -19.80 2.15
N MET A 85 7.90 -19.23 1.43
CA MET A 85 7.76 -18.88 0.02
C MET A 85 9.12 -18.99 -0.69
N ARG A 86 9.13 -18.78 -2.01
CA ARG A 86 10.37 -18.73 -2.80
C ARG A 86 11.31 -17.65 -2.28
N ASP A 87 12.61 -17.94 -2.28
CA ASP A 87 13.62 -16.96 -1.90
C ASP A 87 13.55 -15.69 -2.77
N ALA A 88 13.73 -14.54 -2.13
CA ALA A 88 13.70 -13.24 -2.79
C ALA A 88 14.71 -13.17 -3.96
N LYS A 89 15.92 -13.72 -3.75
CA LYS A 89 17.01 -13.74 -4.74
C LYS A 89 16.69 -14.59 -5.98
N ALA A 90 15.74 -15.51 -5.87
CA ALA A 90 15.31 -16.39 -6.95
C ALA A 90 14.01 -15.92 -7.60
N SER A 91 13.53 -14.73 -7.25
CA SER A 91 12.21 -14.21 -7.64
C SER A 91 12.34 -12.90 -8.41
N ASP A 92 11.33 -12.59 -9.22
CA ASP A 92 11.28 -11.35 -10.00
C ASP A 92 10.36 -10.31 -9.34
N ILE A 93 9.29 -10.77 -8.68
CA ILE A 93 8.34 -9.92 -7.96
C ILE A 93 7.96 -10.54 -6.61
N HIS A 94 7.47 -9.70 -5.70
CA HIS A 94 6.50 -10.12 -4.71
C HIS A 94 5.11 -9.80 -5.26
N LEU A 95 4.24 -10.80 -5.37
CA LEU A 95 2.86 -10.68 -5.83
C LEU A 95 1.95 -10.65 -4.60
N GLU A 96 1.07 -9.66 -4.51
CA GLU A 96 0.15 -9.51 -3.39
C GLU A 96 -1.31 -9.46 -3.84
N ALA A 97 -2.19 -9.93 -2.97
CA ALA A 97 -3.63 -9.79 -3.03
C ALA A 97 -4.13 -9.12 -1.74
N ASP A 98 -4.59 -7.88 -1.87
CA ASP A 98 -5.21 -7.11 -0.80
C ASP A 98 -6.71 -7.40 -0.80
N ILE A 99 -7.17 -8.09 0.25
CA ILE A 99 -8.56 -8.52 0.37
C ILE A 99 -9.18 -7.85 1.59
N LYS A 100 -10.06 -6.89 1.33
CA LYS A 100 -10.74 -6.11 2.38
C LYS A 100 -12.24 -6.27 2.26
N ALA A 101 -12.92 -6.27 3.39
CA ALA A 101 -14.37 -6.23 3.45
C ALA A 101 -14.87 -4.90 2.89
N THR A 102 -16.00 -4.97 2.18
CA THR A 102 -16.80 -3.79 1.83
C THR A 102 -17.87 -3.57 2.89
N ASP A 103 -18.53 -2.42 2.85
CA ASP A 103 -19.75 -2.11 3.63
C ASP A 103 -20.88 -3.13 3.47
N LYS A 104 -20.84 -3.98 2.44
CA LYS A 104 -21.81 -5.05 2.14
C LYS A 104 -21.32 -6.44 2.54
N ASN A 105 -20.28 -6.57 3.35
CA ASN A 105 -19.80 -7.88 3.78
C ASN A 105 -20.86 -8.63 4.62
N PRO A 106 -21.31 -9.84 4.21
CA PRO A 106 -22.37 -10.56 4.91
C PRO A 106 -21.86 -11.36 6.12
N ASN A 107 -20.55 -11.37 6.36
CA ASN A 107 -19.88 -12.24 7.32
C ASN A 107 -19.39 -11.50 8.58
N GLY A 108 -19.82 -10.25 8.77
CA GLY A 108 -19.60 -9.49 10.00
C GLY A 108 -18.30 -8.67 10.04
N PHE A 109 -17.55 -8.60 8.94
CA PHE A 109 -16.39 -7.73 8.84
C PHE A 109 -16.81 -6.29 8.53
N ALA A 110 -16.23 -5.32 9.23
CA ALA A 110 -16.45 -3.91 8.96
C ALA A 110 -15.78 -3.47 7.66
N ASP A 111 -16.33 -2.44 7.01
CA ASP A 111 -15.77 -1.86 5.78
C ASP A 111 -14.28 -1.52 5.92
N GLY A 112 -13.48 -1.86 4.90
CA GLY A 112 -12.03 -1.67 4.86
C GLY A 112 -11.21 -2.65 5.70
N THR A 113 -11.84 -3.56 6.45
CA THR A 113 -11.12 -4.54 7.30
C THR A 113 -10.49 -5.63 6.44
N TRP A 114 -9.21 -5.91 6.64
CA TRP A 114 -8.56 -7.07 6.02
C TRP A 114 -9.26 -8.38 6.45
N ILE A 115 -9.48 -9.28 5.50
CA ILE A 115 -10.19 -10.54 5.77
C ILE A 115 -9.16 -11.66 5.99
N PRO A 116 -9.01 -12.17 7.23
CA PRO A 116 -8.05 -13.21 7.54
C PRO A 116 -8.57 -14.62 7.19
N PHE A 117 -7.68 -15.60 7.30
CA PHE A 117 -7.99 -17.04 7.21
C PHE A 117 -8.59 -17.52 5.87
N LEU A 118 -8.56 -16.70 4.82
CA LEU A 118 -8.82 -17.13 3.45
C LEU A 118 -7.72 -18.09 2.97
N SER A 119 -8.10 -19.02 2.09
CA SER A 119 -7.14 -19.74 1.24
C SER A 119 -7.11 -19.06 -0.12
N VAL A 120 -5.97 -18.47 -0.47
CA VAL A 120 -5.79 -17.71 -1.71
C VAL A 120 -4.74 -18.39 -2.57
N SER A 121 -4.99 -18.48 -3.88
CA SER A 121 -4.02 -19.00 -4.84
C SER A 121 -4.04 -18.21 -6.14
N TYR A 122 -2.96 -18.30 -6.91
CA TYR A 122 -2.84 -17.60 -8.18
C TYR A 122 -2.47 -18.53 -9.34
N GLU A 123 -2.88 -18.15 -10.55
CA GLU A 123 -2.27 -18.60 -11.80
C GLU A 123 -1.87 -17.39 -12.64
N LEU A 124 -0.65 -17.40 -13.16
CA LEU A 124 -0.08 -16.39 -14.06
C LEU A 124 0.21 -17.03 -15.42
N ARG A 125 -0.25 -16.36 -16.48
CA ARG A 125 -0.05 -16.78 -17.87
C ARG A 125 0.49 -15.62 -18.68
N LYS A 126 1.67 -15.80 -19.27
CA LYS A 126 2.23 -14.83 -20.22
C LYS A 126 1.56 -15.00 -21.58
N GLN A 127 1.13 -13.90 -22.19
CA GLN A 127 0.60 -13.93 -23.55
C GLN A 127 1.61 -14.55 -24.52
N GLY A 128 1.19 -15.55 -25.28
CA GLY A 128 2.03 -16.27 -26.24
C GLY A 128 2.91 -17.37 -25.63
N SER A 129 2.83 -17.63 -24.31
CA SER A 129 3.47 -18.78 -23.66
C SER A 129 2.45 -19.85 -23.30
N SER A 130 2.85 -21.12 -23.34
CA SER A 130 2.09 -22.25 -22.78
C SER A 130 2.39 -22.50 -21.30
N GLU A 131 3.40 -21.82 -20.75
CA GLU A 131 3.79 -21.95 -19.35
C GLU A 131 2.71 -21.36 -18.42
N VAL A 132 2.45 -22.07 -17.32
CA VAL A 132 1.55 -21.63 -16.25
C VAL A 132 2.35 -21.58 -14.96
N ILE A 133 2.46 -20.39 -14.39
CA ILE A 133 3.11 -20.17 -13.10
C ILE A 133 2.00 -20.09 -12.06
N LYS A 134 2.02 -20.92 -11.01
CA LYS A 134 0.94 -20.97 -10.03
C LYS A 134 1.43 -21.36 -8.65
N GLY A 135 0.71 -20.95 -7.62
CA GLY A 135 1.03 -21.25 -6.23
C GLY A 135 -0.04 -20.74 -5.26
N PRO A 136 0.07 -21.12 -3.97
CA PRO A 136 -0.67 -20.47 -2.91
C PRO A 136 -0.15 -19.05 -2.66
N MET A 137 -1.00 -18.17 -2.16
CA MET A 137 -0.61 -16.87 -1.58
C MET A 137 -0.74 -16.98 -0.06
N MET A 138 0.38 -16.83 0.63
CA MET A 138 0.45 -17.00 2.08
C MET A 138 -0.01 -15.73 2.79
N PRO A 139 -0.74 -15.83 3.92
CA PRO A 139 -1.02 -14.65 4.74
C PRO A 139 0.26 -14.14 5.39
N MET A 140 0.48 -12.84 5.35
CA MET A 140 1.65 -12.19 5.95
C MET A 140 1.33 -10.75 6.35
N VAL A 141 2.29 -10.09 6.99
CA VAL A 141 2.18 -8.68 7.42
C VAL A 141 3.43 -7.92 7.04
N ALA A 142 3.24 -6.74 6.46
CA ALA A 142 4.28 -5.75 6.18
C ALA A 142 4.00 -4.45 6.97
N SER A 143 4.82 -3.42 6.75
CA SER A 143 4.69 -2.15 7.49
C SER A 143 3.41 -1.36 7.17
N ASP A 144 2.78 -1.66 6.05
CA ASP A 144 1.50 -1.09 5.56
C ASP A 144 0.28 -1.92 5.97
N GLY A 145 0.47 -3.15 6.44
CA GLY A 145 -0.60 -3.99 6.99
C GLY A 145 -0.52 -5.45 6.54
N PRO A 146 -1.55 -6.23 6.87
CA PRO A 146 -1.65 -7.63 6.46
C PRO A 146 -2.20 -7.78 5.03
N HIS A 147 -1.67 -8.76 4.30
CA HIS A 147 -2.08 -9.13 2.95
C HIS A 147 -1.82 -10.62 2.69
N TYR A 148 -2.21 -11.11 1.51
CA TYR A 148 -1.81 -12.41 0.99
C TYR A 148 -0.75 -12.24 -0.08
N GLY A 149 0.33 -13.02 -0.07
CA GLY A 149 1.41 -12.84 -1.04
C GLY A 149 2.26 -14.07 -1.34
N ASP A 150 3.04 -13.99 -2.42
CA ASP A 150 4.08 -14.95 -2.78
C ASP A 150 5.21 -14.26 -3.54
N ASN A 151 6.43 -14.75 -3.36
CA ASN A 151 7.58 -14.37 -4.18
C ASN A 151 7.55 -15.20 -5.47
N VAL A 152 7.45 -14.55 -6.62
CA VAL A 152 7.19 -15.21 -7.91
C VAL A 152 8.34 -15.01 -8.89
N LYS A 153 8.75 -16.10 -9.55
CA LYS A 153 9.60 -16.06 -10.74
C LYS A 153 8.72 -15.99 -11.98
N LEU A 154 8.93 -14.98 -12.83
CA LEU A 154 8.16 -14.75 -14.05
C LEU A 154 8.90 -15.25 -15.30
N ALA A 155 8.14 -15.54 -16.35
CA ALA A 155 8.64 -15.85 -17.70
C ALA A 155 9.15 -14.61 -18.48
N GLY A 156 9.86 -13.70 -17.81
CA GLY A 156 10.41 -12.45 -18.35
C GLY A 156 9.39 -11.34 -18.62
N PRO A 157 9.81 -10.20 -19.20
CA PRO A 157 8.90 -9.10 -19.52
C PRO A 157 7.80 -9.49 -20.51
N GLY A 158 6.61 -8.89 -20.37
CA GLY A 158 5.49 -9.12 -21.29
C GLY A 158 4.12 -8.81 -20.69
N ARG A 159 3.07 -9.12 -21.45
CA ARG A 159 1.66 -9.07 -21.00
C ARG A 159 1.32 -10.37 -20.28
N TYR A 160 0.64 -10.25 -19.15
CA TYR A 160 0.22 -11.36 -18.31
C TYR A 160 -1.26 -11.27 -17.99
N THR A 161 -1.89 -12.44 -17.87
CA THR A 161 -3.15 -12.62 -17.15
C THR A 161 -2.84 -13.23 -15.80
N LEU A 162 -3.34 -12.60 -14.73
CA LEU A 162 -3.35 -13.12 -13.36
C LEU A 162 -4.77 -13.59 -13.05
N ARG A 163 -4.92 -14.85 -12.64
CA ARG A 163 -6.14 -15.38 -12.03
C ARG A 163 -5.90 -15.57 -10.54
N VAL A 164 -6.69 -14.91 -9.70
CA VAL A 164 -6.71 -15.11 -8.24
C VAL A 164 -7.93 -15.96 -7.88
N THR A 165 -7.72 -17.04 -7.14
CA THR A 165 -8.79 -17.85 -6.54
C THR A 165 -8.85 -17.56 -5.06
N VAL A 166 -10.04 -17.16 -4.58
CA VAL A 166 -10.28 -16.87 -3.16
C VAL A 166 -11.27 -17.89 -2.63
N SER A 167 -10.87 -18.61 -1.58
CA SER A 167 -11.71 -19.59 -0.90
C SER A 167 -11.98 -19.14 0.54
N PRO A 168 -13.18 -19.42 1.08
CA PRO A 168 -13.59 -18.95 2.40
C PRO A 168 -12.74 -19.57 3.51
N PRO A 169 -12.80 -19.00 4.73
CA PRO A 169 -12.21 -19.61 5.90
C PRO A 169 -12.74 -21.04 6.12
N GLY A 170 -11.84 -21.95 6.54
CA GLY A 170 -12.14 -23.38 6.69
C GLY A 170 -12.04 -24.21 5.41
N SER A 171 -11.63 -23.63 4.28
CA SER A 171 -11.29 -24.40 3.06
C SER A 171 -10.00 -25.21 3.24
N ASP A 172 -9.07 -24.69 4.04
CA ASP A 172 -7.94 -25.46 4.57
C ASP A 172 -8.40 -26.19 5.85
N PRO A 173 -8.38 -27.54 5.89
CA PRO A 173 -8.83 -28.30 7.06
C PRO A 173 -7.96 -28.08 8.31
N HIS A 174 -6.76 -27.51 8.15
CA HIS A 174 -5.85 -27.21 9.26
C HIS A 174 -6.06 -25.80 9.84
N VAL A 175 -6.93 -25.00 9.23
CA VAL A 175 -7.21 -23.62 9.64
C VAL A 175 -8.65 -23.49 10.10
N HIS A 176 -8.83 -23.10 11.37
CA HIS A 176 -10.16 -22.95 11.97
C HIS A 176 -10.55 -21.47 12.11
N PHE A 177 -11.68 -21.10 11.51
CA PHE A 177 -12.30 -19.79 11.69
C PHE A 177 -13.83 -19.94 11.67
N GLY A 178 -14.40 -20.01 12.87
CA GLY A 178 -15.83 -20.21 13.08
C GLY A 178 -16.65 -18.95 12.78
N ARG A 179 -17.94 -19.14 12.54
CA ARG A 179 -18.94 -18.06 12.49
C ARG A 179 -20.03 -18.32 13.53
N HIS A 180 -20.57 -17.27 14.11
CA HIS A 180 -21.78 -17.38 14.93
C HIS A 180 -22.98 -17.69 14.04
N THR A 181 -23.93 -18.46 14.57
CA THR A 181 -25.11 -18.93 13.82
C THR A 181 -26.42 -18.77 14.59
N ASP A 182 -26.35 -18.34 15.85
CA ASP A 182 -27.49 -17.95 16.67
C ASP A 182 -28.18 -16.69 16.12
N LYS A 183 -29.40 -16.43 16.60
CA LYS A 183 -30.22 -15.33 16.09
C LYS A 183 -29.70 -13.96 16.54
N GLU A 184 -29.10 -13.91 17.72
CA GLU A 184 -28.69 -12.69 18.39
C GLU A 184 -27.41 -12.10 17.78
N THR A 185 -26.47 -12.96 17.37
CA THR A 185 -25.12 -12.56 16.94
C THR A 185 -24.63 -13.24 15.67
N GLY A 186 -25.48 -14.06 15.03
CA GLY A 186 -25.11 -14.82 13.85
C GLY A 186 -24.82 -13.97 12.62
N VAL A 187 -23.94 -14.50 11.76
CA VAL A 187 -23.62 -13.92 10.45
C VAL A 187 -23.98 -14.87 9.31
N GLY A 188 -23.99 -14.37 8.08
CA GLY A 188 -24.28 -15.16 6.89
C GLY A 188 -23.34 -16.35 6.71
N PRO A 189 -23.74 -17.40 5.96
CA PRO A 189 -22.86 -18.49 5.61
C PRO A 189 -21.63 -17.97 4.85
N TRP A 190 -20.53 -18.73 4.92
CA TRP A 190 -19.36 -18.46 4.10
C TRP A 190 -19.69 -18.57 2.60
N PHE A 191 -19.05 -17.71 1.80
CA PHE A 191 -19.14 -17.71 0.34
C PHE A 191 -18.54 -19.00 -0.26
N LYS A 192 -18.87 -19.31 -1.52
CA LYS A 192 -18.20 -20.40 -2.26
C LYS A 192 -16.93 -19.88 -2.92
N PRO A 193 -15.90 -20.70 -3.13
CA PRO A 193 -14.70 -20.26 -3.85
C PRO A 193 -15.03 -19.57 -5.17
N PHE A 194 -14.36 -18.45 -5.45
CA PHE A 194 -14.52 -17.71 -6.70
C PHE A 194 -13.16 -17.33 -7.28
N THR A 195 -13.17 -16.97 -8.57
CA THR A 195 -11.98 -16.53 -9.29
C THR A 195 -12.16 -15.11 -9.85
N LEU A 196 -11.07 -14.36 -9.87
CA LEU A 196 -10.98 -13.02 -10.47
C LEU A 196 -9.80 -12.99 -11.42
N ASP A 197 -10.02 -12.47 -12.62
CA ASP A 197 -9.00 -12.34 -13.67
C ASP A 197 -8.57 -10.88 -13.81
N TYR A 198 -7.27 -10.65 -13.88
CA TYR A 198 -6.63 -9.34 -14.05
C TYR A 198 -5.63 -9.41 -15.20
N GLU A 199 -5.39 -8.28 -15.84
CA GLU A 199 -4.36 -8.14 -16.88
C GLU A 199 -3.36 -7.07 -16.49
N PHE A 200 -2.07 -7.32 -16.77
CA PHE A 200 -1.02 -6.33 -16.57
C PHE A 200 0.16 -6.53 -17.53
N VAL A 201 0.99 -5.50 -17.63
CA VAL A 201 2.27 -5.56 -18.34
C VAL A 201 3.38 -5.56 -17.30
N TYR A 202 4.22 -6.59 -17.34
CA TYR A 202 5.45 -6.62 -16.56
C TYR A 202 6.62 -6.11 -17.40
N ALA A 203 7.28 -5.06 -16.92
CA ALA A 203 8.46 -4.46 -17.55
C ALA A 203 9.70 -4.46 -16.62
N GLY A 204 9.62 -5.14 -15.47
CA GLY A 204 10.62 -5.06 -14.40
C GLY A 204 10.14 -4.24 -13.21
N VAL A 205 10.77 -4.44 -12.07
CA VAL A 205 10.70 -3.54 -10.91
C VAL A 205 11.80 -2.50 -11.08
N GLY A 206 11.46 -1.20 -11.16
CA GLY A 206 12.46 -0.14 -11.32
C GLY A 206 13.56 -0.18 -10.24
N LYS A 207 14.72 0.46 -10.46
CA LYS A 207 15.79 0.49 -9.46
C LYS A 207 15.32 1.20 -8.19
N LYS A 208 15.58 0.60 -7.02
CA LYS A 208 15.37 1.21 -5.71
C LYS A 208 16.13 2.54 -5.64
N GLY A 209 15.41 3.67 -5.57
CA GLY A 209 16.01 5.00 -5.37
C GLY A 209 16.65 5.65 -6.60
N GLY A 210 16.26 5.29 -7.83
CA GLY A 210 16.77 5.92 -9.05
C GLY A 210 15.77 6.84 -9.73
N TYR A 211 15.55 8.03 -9.17
CA TYR A 211 15.13 9.23 -9.90
C TYR A 211 16.13 10.34 -9.60
#